data_AF-A0A0C3PIE1-F1
#
_entry.id   AF-A0A0C3PIE1-F1
#
_cell.length_a   1.000
_cell.length_b   1.000
_cell.length_c   1.000
_cell.angle_alpha   90.00
_cell.angle_beta   90.00
_cell.angle_gamma   90.00
#
_symmetry.space_group_name_H-M   'P 1'
#
loop_
_entity.id
_entity.type
_entity.pdbx_description
1 polymer ?
#
loop_
_entity_poly.entity_id
_entity_poly.type
_entity_poly.pdbx_seq_one_letter_code
_entity_poly.pdbx_strand_id
1 'polypeptide(L)'
;MSLRNRRHEFYETDEALTIAIFDRGADPEQVSVKLEPRKLKRFKLTYQNGDKVLTLQPLKGQIDPDKRDFVVGKMKVEIRLSKATYGRWGALIGDAPDILANYTIPPTPSVTSTSKRKNWEGITTEILDSEKEKDSQEDPNVGGDAAVNAFFQKIFADADDDTRRAMMKSFQESGGTTLSTNWDEVKKEKVEVKPPAGAEWKKWN
;
A
#
# COMPACT_ATOMS: atom_id res chain seq x y z
N MET A 1 37.63 -9.86 2.49
CA MET A 1 37.05 -8.63 3.07
C MET A 1 35.60 -8.89 3.44
N SER A 2 35.29 -8.91 4.74
CA SER A 2 33.93 -9.12 5.24
C SER A 2 33.09 -7.87 4.94
N LEU A 3 32.24 -7.95 3.91
CA LEU A 3 31.16 -6.99 3.70
C LEU A 3 30.21 -7.14 4.89
N ARG A 4 30.34 -6.27 5.89
CA ARG A 4 29.33 -6.16 6.94
C ARG A 4 28.03 -5.76 6.23
N ASN A 5 27.19 -6.73 5.92
CA ASN A 5 25.86 -6.50 5.38
C ASN A 5 25.09 -5.67 6.40
N ARG A 6 25.11 -4.35 6.20
CA ARG A 6 24.37 -3.42 7.03
C ARG A 6 22.89 -3.61 6.73
N ARG A 7 22.10 -3.64 7.80
CA ARG A 7 20.65 -3.80 7.69
C ARG A 7 20.13 -2.64 6.85
N HIS A 8 19.46 -3.01 5.77
CA HIS A 8 18.80 -2.08 4.87
C HIS A 8 17.44 -2.65 4.52
N GLU A 9 16.52 -1.76 4.22
CA GLU A 9 15.18 -2.04 3.76
C GLU A 9 14.92 -1.17 2.55
N PHE A 10 14.06 -1.62 1.64
CA PHE A 10 13.64 -0.81 0.52
C PHE A 10 12.14 -0.93 0.35
N TYR A 11 11.56 0.17 -0.10
CA TYR A 11 10.19 0.21 -0.55
C TYR A 11 10.13 1.02 -1.83
N GLU A 12 9.13 0.74 -2.64
CA GLU A 12 9.03 1.33 -3.97
C GLU A 12 7.59 1.68 -4.29
N THR A 13 7.44 2.74 -5.07
CA THR A 13 6.24 3.03 -5.85
C THR A 13 6.54 2.70 -7.31
N ASP A 14 5.56 2.85 -8.19
CA ASP A 14 5.76 2.67 -9.63
C ASP A 14 6.80 3.65 -10.21
N GLU A 15 7.01 4.80 -9.57
CA GLU A 15 7.90 5.88 -10.05
C GLU A 15 9.18 6.06 -9.23
N ALA A 16 9.18 5.68 -7.96
CA ALA A 16 10.28 5.97 -7.05
C ALA A 16 10.71 4.74 -6.25
N LEU A 17 11.99 4.66 -5.95
CA LEU A 17 12.61 3.67 -5.09
C LEU A 17 13.19 4.38 -3.86
N THR A 18 12.80 3.96 -2.67
CA THR A 18 13.39 4.46 -1.42
C THR A 18 14.12 3.34 -0.71
N ILE A 19 15.38 3.60 -0.36
CA ILE A 19 16.27 2.65 0.34
C ILE A 19 16.57 3.23 1.71
N ALA A 20 16.12 2.56 2.76
CA ALA A 20 16.38 2.89 4.14
C ALA A 20 17.58 2.07 4.66
N ILE A 21 18.69 2.74 4.95
CA ILE A 21 19.89 2.14 5.53
C ILE A 21 19.89 2.44 7.03
N PHE A 22 19.85 1.41 7.86
CA PHE A 22 19.82 1.58 9.32
C PHE A 22 21.23 1.90 9.84
N ASP A 23 21.55 3.20 9.89
CA ASP A 23 22.75 3.73 10.51
C ASP A 23 22.38 4.74 11.62
N ARG A 24 22.54 4.32 12.87
CA ARG A 24 22.25 5.17 14.02
C ARG A 24 23.38 6.18 14.20
N GLY A 25 23.01 7.45 14.35
CA GLY A 25 23.96 8.55 14.52
C GLY A 25 24.83 8.78 13.29
N ALA A 26 24.24 8.69 12.09
CA ALA A 26 24.95 9.05 10.88
C ALA A 26 25.13 10.57 10.79
N ASP A 27 26.37 11.02 10.58
CA ASP A 27 26.67 12.44 10.37
C ASP A 27 26.35 12.84 8.93
N PRO A 28 25.53 13.87 8.69
CA PRO A 28 25.17 14.29 7.34
C PRO A 28 26.38 14.74 6.52
N GLU A 29 27.44 15.24 7.16
CA GLU A 29 28.68 15.67 6.50
C GLU A 29 29.56 14.49 6.04
N GLN A 30 29.45 13.34 6.71
CA GLN A 30 30.23 12.15 6.40
C GLN A 30 29.47 11.21 5.46
N VAL A 31 28.15 11.40 5.30
CA VAL A 31 27.31 10.60 4.42
C VAL A 31 27.52 11.00 2.96
N SER A 32 27.97 10.04 2.15
CA SER A 32 28.10 10.17 0.71
C SER A 32 27.35 9.05 0.00
N VAL A 33 26.49 9.41 -0.95
CA VAL A 33 25.75 8.48 -1.81
C VAL A 33 26.24 8.63 -3.24
N LYS A 34 26.84 7.58 -3.78
CA LYS A 34 27.34 7.52 -5.16
C LYS A 34 26.53 6.52 -5.96
N LEU A 35 25.99 6.97 -7.09
CA LEU A 35 25.31 6.13 -8.05
C LEU A 35 26.19 6.03 -9.30
N GLU A 36 26.71 4.84 -9.58
CA GLU A 36 27.55 4.58 -10.75
C GLU A 36 26.75 3.82 -11.82
N PRO A 37 26.61 4.37 -13.05
CA PRO A 37 26.03 3.63 -14.16
C PRO A 37 26.98 2.52 -14.61
N ARG A 38 26.42 1.35 -14.89
CA ARG A 38 27.10 0.14 -15.35
C ARG A 38 26.50 -0.32 -16.68
N LYS A 39 27.15 -1.28 -17.34
CA LYS A 39 26.68 -1.89 -18.60
C LYS A 39 25.21 -2.35 -18.47
N LEU A 40 24.44 -2.16 -19.55
CA LEU A 40 23.00 -2.46 -19.66
C LEU A 40 22.09 -1.59 -18.78
N LYS A 41 22.40 -0.29 -18.63
CA LYS A 41 21.60 0.66 -17.83
C LYS A 41 21.35 0.20 -16.38
N ARG A 42 22.29 -0.58 -15.84
CA ARG A 42 22.27 -1.03 -14.45
C ARG A 42 23.01 -0.03 -13.60
N PHE A 43 22.64 0.07 -12.33
CA PHE A 43 23.27 1.03 -11.43
C PHE A 43 23.88 0.33 -10.22
N LYS A 44 25.01 0.86 -9.75
CA LYS A 44 25.64 0.48 -8.49
C LYS A 44 25.45 1.64 -7.51
N LEU A 45 24.79 1.36 -6.38
CA LEU A 45 24.65 2.32 -5.30
C LEU A 45 25.71 2.05 -4.25
N THR A 46 26.51 3.07 -3.95
CA THR A 46 27.50 3.03 -2.88
C THR A 46 27.14 4.10 -1.85
N TYR A 47 26.80 3.66 -0.65
CA TYR A 47 26.64 4.52 0.51
C TYR A 47 27.92 4.45 1.35
N GLN A 48 28.46 5.60 1.74
CA GLN A 48 29.61 5.72 2.63
C GLN A 48 29.27 6.67 3.77
N ASN A 49 29.69 6.33 4.99
CA ASN A 49 29.63 7.18 6.16
C ASN A 49 30.86 6.92 7.03
N GLY A 50 31.93 7.69 6.83
CA GLY A 50 33.25 7.42 7.40
C GLY A 50 33.75 6.01 7.02
N ASP A 51 34.07 5.19 8.03
CA ASP A 51 34.49 3.78 7.84
C ASP A 51 33.38 2.83 7.37
N LYS A 52 32.12 3.28 7.39
CA LYS A 52 30.98 2.42 7.06
C LYS A 52 30.65 2.53 5.58
N VAL A 53 30.81 1.43 4.83
CA VAL A 53 30.47 1.35 3.41
C VAL A 53 29.41 0.29 3.17
N LEU A 54 28.37 0.63 2.42
CA LEU A 54 27.38 -0.29 1.87
C LEU A 54 27.38 -0.18 0.35
N THR A 55 27.49 -1.31 -0.34
CA THR A 55 27.45 -1.36 -1.80
C THR A 55 26.33 -2.28 -2.25
N LEU A 56 25.34 -1.73 -2.95
CA LEU A 56 24.24 -2.47 -3.55
C LEU A 56 24.49 -2.56 -5.06
N GLN A 57 24.72 -3.78 -5.55
CA GLN A 57 24.96 -4.03 -6.97
C GLN A 57 24.57 -5.46 -7.37
N PRO A 58 24.08 -5.66 -8.61
CA PRO A 58 23.48 -4.66 -9.50
C PRO A 58 22.05 -4.30 -9.07
N LEU A 59 21.68 -3.02 -9.14
CA LEU A 59 20.27 -2.63 -9.00
C LEU A 59 19.45 -3.20 -10.16
N LYS A 60 18.27 -3.73 -9.83
CA LYS A 60 17.46 -4.51 -10.76
C LYS A 60 16.90 -3.70 -11.94
N GLY A 61 16.47 -2.46 -11.70
CA GLY A 61 15.89 -1.60 -12.73
C GLY A 61 16.70 -0.34 -13.04
N GLN A 62 16.20 0.40 -14.04
CA GLN A 62 16.80 1.67 -14.48
C GLN A 62 16.38 2.81 -13.55
N ILE A 63 17.34 3.64 -13.16
CA ILE A 63 17.16 4.81 -12.30
C ILE A 63 17.55 6.06 -13.10
N ASP A 64 16.86 7.16 -12.84
CA ASP A 64 17.26 8.49 -13.29
C ASP A 64 18.35 9.03 -12.34
N PRO A 65 19.61 9.15 -12.76
CA PRO A 65 20.69 9.62 -11.89
C PRO A 65 20.55 11.09 -11.49
N ASP A 66 19.78 11.88 -12.26
CA ASP A 66 19.62 13.31 -12.03
C ASP A 66 18.59 13.60 -10.92
N LYS A 67 17.65 12.67 -10.71
CA LYS A 67 16.60 12.78 -9.68
C LYS A 67 16.87 11.84 -8.52
N ARG A 68 17.80 12.25 -7.66
CA ARG A 68 18.15 11.55 -6.42
C ARG A 68 18.12 12.51 -5.24
N ASP A 69 17.55 12.05 -4.14
CA ASP A 69 17.51 12.76 -2.86
C ASP A 69 17.94 11.82 -1.75
N PHE A 70 18.47 12.36 -0.65
CA PHE A 70 18.73 11.59 0.55
C PHE A 70 18.43 12.39 1.81
N VAL A 71 17.94 11.70 2.84
CA VAL A 71 17.60 12.28 4.14
C VAL A 71 18.33 11.49 5.21
N VAL A 72 19.13 12.20 6.00
CA VAL A 72 19.89 11.60 7.11
C VAL A 72 19.08 11.77 8.39
N GLY A 73 18.49 10.68 8.86
CA GLY A 73 17.78 10.63 10.14
C GLY A 73 18.67 10.11 11.27
N LYS A 74 18.19 10.23 12.52
CA LYS A 74 18.93 9.76 13.70
C LYS A 74 19.18 8.24 13.73
N MET A 75 18.26 7.46 13.16
CA MET A 75 18.26 5.99 13.21
C MET A 75 18.59 5.33 11.87
N LYS A 76 18.28 6.03 10.77
CA LYS A 76 18.37 5.54 9.40
C LYS A 76 18.66 6.68 8.44
N VAL A 77 19.32 6.34 7.34
CA VAL A 77 19.48 7.21 6.18
C VAL A 77 18.55 6.71 5.08
N GLU A 78 17.71 7.57 4.56
CA GLU A 78 16.79 7.26 3.47
C GLU A 78 17.33 7.84 2.17
N ILE A 79 17.48 7.00 1.16
CA ILE A 79 17.93 7.38 -0.17
C ILE A 79 16.74 7.21 -1.11
N ARG A 80 16.26 8.30 -1.71
CA ARG A 80 15.16 8.33 -2.68
C ARG A 80 15.73 8.47 -4.08
N LEU A 81 15.33 7.57 -4.97
CA LEU A 81 15.79 7.49 -6.34
C LEU A 81 14.57 7.44 -7.27
N SER A 82 14.51 8.29 -8.28
CA SER A 82 13.46 8.20 -9.30
C SER A 82 13.79 7.09 -10.30
N LYS A 83 12.80 6.24 -10.59
CA LYS A 83 12.94 5.20 -11.61
C LYS A 83 12.86 5.83 -13.00
N ALA A 84 13.74 5.39 -13.90
CA ALA A 84 13.68 5.81 -15.30
C ALA A 84 12.59 5.07 -16.10
N THR A 85 12.11 3.94 -15.57
CA THR A 85 11.04 3.14 -16.18
C THR A 85 10.03 2.79 -15.10
N TYR A 86 8.76 3.06 -15.38
CA TYR A 86 7.66 2.73 -14.48
C TYR A 86 7.57 1.22 -14.29
N GLY A 87 7.47 0.79 -13.04
CA GLY A 87 7.30 -0.62 -12.72
C GLY A 87 7.88 -1.01 -11.37
N ARG A 88 7.37 -2.12 -10.82
CA ARG A 88 7.83 -2.69 -9.55
C ARG A 88 8.96 -3.69 -9.78
N TRP A 89 10.03 -3.55 -9.02
CA TRP A 89 11.20 -4.41 -9.15
C TRP A 89 11.02 -5.72 -8.39
N GLY A 90 10.27 -5.71 -7.28
CA GLY A 90 10.05 -6.86 -6.39
C GLY A 90 11.31 -7.33 -5.63
N ALA A 91 12.51 -6.99 -6.12
CA ALA A 91 13.79 -7.19 -5.46
C ALA A 91 14.72 -6.02 -5.79
N LEU A 92 15.47 -5.57 -4.79
CA LEU A 92 16.41 -4.44 -4.92
C LEU A 92 17.63 -4.78 -5.80
N ILE A 93 18.13 -6.01 -5.67
CA ILE A 93 19.32 -6.52 -6.35
C ILE A 93 18.92 -7.68 -7.26
N GLY A 94 19.40 -7.69 -8.51
CA GLY A 94 19.16 -8.80 -9.42
C GLY A 94 19.87 -8.66 -10.77
N ASP A 95 20.29 -9.80 -11.34
CA ASP A 95 20.92 -9.85 -12.67
C ASP A 95 19.89 -9.92 -13.82
N ALA A 96 18.59 -9.98 -13.51
CA ALA A 96 17.56 -10.21 -14.51
C ALA A 96 17.35 -8.97 -15.40
N PRO A 97 17.16 -9.18 -16.73
CA PRO A 97 16.83 -8.09 -17.63
C PRO A 97 15.46 -7.54 -17.27
N ASP A 98 15.29 -6.26 -17.52
CA ASP A 98 14.02 -5.55 -17.45
C ASP A 98 13.07 -6.12 -18.52
N ILE A 99 12.42 -7.24 -18.21
CA ILE A 99 11.33 -7.82 -18.97
C ILE A 99 10.13 -7.91 -18.05
N LEU A 100 9.35 -6.82 -18.02
CA LEU A 100 7.89 -6.88 -17.91
C LEU A 100 7.34 -7.96 -16.94
N ALA A 101 7.95 -8.09 -15.76
CA ALA A 101 7.68 -9.21 -14.86
C ALA A 101 6.51 -8.86 -13.94
N ASN A 102 5.35 -8.66 -14.55
CA ASN A 102 4.06 -9.04 -13.96
C ASN A 102 2.99 -9.45 -15.00
N TYR A 103 3.39 -9.83 -16.23
CA TYR A 103 2.53 -10.63 -17.11
C TYR A 103 3.21 -11.96 -17.44
N THR A 104 2.91 -12.97 -16.64
CA THR A 104 3.16 -14.35 -17.01
C THR A 104 2.24 -14.70 -18.17
N ILE A 105 2.77 -14.67 -19.39
CA ILE A 105 2.08 -15.17 -20.59
C ILE A 105 2.46 -16.65 -20.74
N PRO A 106 1.54 -17.63 -20.64
CA PRO A 106 1.80 -18.99 -21.11
C PRO A 106 1.95 -19.00 -22.64
N PRO A 107 2.75 -19.91 -23.23
CA PRO A 107 3.15 -19.82 -24.63
C PRO A 107 1.94 -19.99 -25.56
N THR A 108 1.72 -19.00 -26.45
CA THR A 108 0.76 -19.11 -27.55
C THR A 108 1.43 -19.73 -28.78
N PRO A 109 0.71 -20.54 -29.58
CA PRO A 109 0.94 -20.57 -31.01
C PRO A 109 0.15 -19.41 -31.65
N SER A 110 0.87 -18.71 -32.52
CA SER A 110 0.50 -17.69 -33.51
C SER A 110 -0.98 -17.58 -33.88
N VAL A 111 -1.56 -16.37 -33.80
CA VAL A 111 -2.27 -15.72 -34.92
C VAL A 111 -2.63 -14.24 -34.63
N THR A 112 -2.10 -13.38 -35.50
CA THR A 112 -2.59 -12.08 -36.00
C THR A 112 -3.70 -11.31 -35.25
N SER A 113 -3.29 -10.13 -34.78
CA SER A 113 -4.00 -8.85 -34.67
C SER A 113 -5.47 -8.78 -35.14
N THR A 114 -6.39 -8.59 -34.19
CA THR A 114 -7.45 -7.57 -34.28
C THR A 114 -7.79 -7.10 -32.87
N SER A 115 -7.65 -5.79 -32.62
CA SER A 115 -8.06 -5.12 -31.38
C SER A 115 -9.53 -5.43 -31.05
N LYS A 116 -9.75 -6.25 -30.02
CA LYS A 116 -11.05 -6.35 -29.35
C LYS A 116 -10.91 -5.71 -27.97
N ARG A 117 -11.68 -4.64 -27.78
CA ARG A 117 -11.86 -3.94 -26.51
C ARG A 117 -12.15 -4.97 -25.42
N LYS A 118 -11.37 -4.93 -24.34
CA LYS A 118 -11.59 -5.75 -23.14
C LYS A 118 -12.95 -5.38 -22.55
N ASN A 119 -13.88 -6.34 -22.54
CA ASN A 119 -15.15 -6.22 -21.83
C ASN A 119 -14.89 -6.34 -20.33
N TRP A 120 -14.90 -5.20 -19.65
CA TRP A 120 -14.67 -5.10 -18.21
C TRP A 120 -15.85 -5.61 -17.36
N GLU A 121 -17.05 -5.78 -17.94
CA GLU A 121 -18.23 -6.24 -17.19
C GLU A 121 -18.25 -7.74 -16.86
N GLY A 122 -17.52 -8.58 -17.60
CA GLY A 122 -17.49 -10.03 -17.33
C GLY A 122 -16.62 -10.40 -16.12
N ILE A 123 -15.59 -9.59 -15.84
CA ILE A 123 -14.65 -9.84 -14.74
C ILE A 123 -15.33 -9.56 -13.38
N THR A 124 -16.26 -8.60 -13.33
CA THR A 124 -17.00 -8.28 -12.10
C THR A 124 -17.94 -9.39 -11.66
N THR A 125 -18.60 -10.08 -12.60
CA THR A 125 -19.53 -11.17 -12.28
C THR A 125 -18.82 -12.43 -11.77
N GLU A 126 -17.64 -12.75 -12.29
CA GLU A 126 -16.89 -13.97 -11.89
C GLU A 126 -16.22 -13.81 -10.51
N ILE A 127 -15.85 -12.59 -10.13
CA ILE A 127 -15.33 -12.27 -8.78
C ILE A 127 -16.47 -12.26 -7.74
N LEU A 128 -17.63 -11.69 -8.09
CA LEU A 128 -18.80 -11.67 -7.20
C LEU A 128 -19.37 -13.06 -6.91
N ASP A 129 -19.33 -13.99 -7.87
CA ASP A 129 -19.80 -15.37 -7.67
C ASP A 129 -18.80 -16.26 -6.90
N SER A 130 -17.50 -15.94 -6.92
CA SER A 130 -16.47 -16.76 -6.27
C SER A 130 -16.13 -16.36 -4.81
N GLU A 131 -16.52 -15.17 -4.36
CA GLU A 131 -16.36 -14.73 -2.96
C GLU A 131 -17.48 -15.21 -2.03
N LYS A 132 -18.50 -15.90 -2.54
CA LYS A 132 -19.63 -16.41 -1.75
C LYS A 132 -19.30 -17.61 -0.85
N GLU A 133 -18.11 -18.21 -0.98
CA GLU A 133 -17.78 -19.50 -0.34
C GLU A 133 -16.56 -19.48 0.60
N LYS A 134 -16.22 -18.31 1.18
CA LYS A 134 -15.33 -18.26 2.35
C LYS A 134 -16.07 -17.75 3.58
N ASP A 135 -16.35 -18.71 4.43
CA ASP A 135 -16.81 -18.60 5.81
C ASP A 135 -16.24 -17.34 6.50
N SER A 136 -17.08 -16.31 6.60
CA SER A 136 -16.77 -14.98 7.13
C SER A 136 -17.24 -14.85 8.60
N GLN A 137 -17.09 -15.93 9.38
CA GLN A 137 -17.82 -16.05 10.64
C GLN A 137 -17.08 -15.51 11.88
N GLU A 138 -15.79 -15.18 11.83
CA GLU A 138 -15.04 -14.92 13.08
C GLU A 138 -14.32 -13.57 13.23
N ASP A 139 -14.21 -12.71 12.20
CA ASP A 139 -13.59 -11.39 12.43
C ASP A 139 -14.10 -10.27 11.49
N PRO A 140 -14.92 -9.33 12.00
CA PRO A 140 -15.47 -8.21 11.21
C PRO A 140 -14.41 -7.20 10.76
N ASN A 141 -13.14 -7.32 11.18
CA ASN A 141 -12.06 -6.41 10.80
C ASN A 141 -11.23 -6.89 9.59
N VAL A 142 -11.45 -8.11 9.09
CA VAL A 142 -10.56 -8.74 8.08
C VAL A 142 -10.98 -8.43 6.64
N GLY A 143 -12.24 -8.01 6.40
CA GLY A 143 -12.81 -7.82 5.06
C GLY A 143 -13.07 -6.38 4.61
N GLY A 144 -12.54 -5.37 5.32
CA GLY A 144 -12.75 -3.96 4.99
C GLY A 144 -14.23 -3.53 5.02
N ASP A 145 -14.55 -2.46 4.30
CA ASP A 145 -15.89 -1.82 4.31
C ASP A 145 -17.01 -2.74 3.80
N ALA A 146 -16.70 -3.68 2.89
CA ALA A 146 -17.67 -4.61 2.32
C ALA A 146 -18.17 -5.67 3.33
N ALA A 147 -17.26 -6.23 4.14
CA ALA A 147 -17.63 -7.17 5.19
C ALA A 147 -18.41 -6.48 6.32
N VAL A 148 -18.02 -5.26 6.66
CA VAL A 148 -18.73 -4.40 7.63
C VAL A 148 -20.14 -4.06 7.14
N ASN A 149 -20.29 -3.73 5.85
CA ASN A 149 -21.60 -3.48 5.25
C ASN A 149 -22.49 -4.75 5.23
N ALA A 150 -21.93 -5.91 4.88
CA ALA A 150 -22.66 -7.18 4.93
C ALA A 150 -23.09 -7.55 6.36
N PHE A 151 -22.24 -7.28 7.34
CA PHE A 151 -22.56 -7.45 8.76
C PHE A 151 -23.73 -6.55 9.18
N PHE A 152 -23.72 -5.26 8.81
CA PHE A 152 -24.83 -4.35 9.11
C PHE A 152 -26.13 -4.74 8.41
N GLN A 153 -26.06 -5.20 7.17
CA GLN A 153 -27.24 -5.70 6.44
C GLN A 153 -27.86 -6.93 7.13
N LYS A 154 -27.02 -7.84 7.62
CA LYS A 154 -27.49 -9.01 8.39
C LYS A 154 -28.17 -8.58 9.69
N ILE A 155 -27.55 -7.69 10.47
CA ILE A 155 -28.17 -7.22 11.72
C ILE A 155 -29.48 -6.48 11.41
N PHE A 156 -29.55 -5.66 10.36
CA PHE A 156 -30.78 -4.98 9.98
C PHE A 156 -31.88 -5.96 9.51
N ALA A 157 -31.53 -7.00 8.74
CA ALA A 157 -32.47 -7.99 8.26
C ALA A 157 -33.07 -8.82 9.41
N ASP A 158 -32.25 -9.22 10.39
CA ASP A 158 -32.68 -10.00 11.55
C ASP A 158 -33.22 -9.15 12.72
N ALA A 159 -33.09 -7.81 12.66
CA ALA A 159 -33.52 -6.90 13.72
C ALA A 159 -35.04 -6.68 13.76
N ASP A 160 -35.57 -6.57 14.99
CA ASP A 160 -36.91 -6.10 15.28
C ASP A 160 -37.10 -4.62 14.87
N ASP A 161 -38.36 -4.20 14.67
CA ASP A 161 -38.71 -2.87 14.17
C ASP A 161 -38.14 -1.73 15.04
N ASP A 162 -38.07 -1.93 16.37
CA ASP A 162 -37.47 -0.98 17.30
C ASP A 162 -35.94 -0.91 17.17
N THR A 163 -35.27 -2.04 16.94
CA THR A 163 -33.82 -2.08 16.69
C THR A 163 -33.46 -1.42 15.36
N ARG A 164 -34.26 -1.63 14.31
CA ARG A 164 -34.10 -0.94 13.03
C ARG A 164 -34.26 0.57 13.16
N ARG A 165 -35.24 1.01 13.95
CA ARG A 165 -35.46 2.43 14.25
C ARG A 165 -34.31 3.02 15.07
N ALA A 166 -33.79 2.29 16.05
CA ALA A 166 -32.62 2.69 16.83
C ALA A 166 -31.39 2.86 15.94
N MET A 167 -31.15 1.90 15.05
CA MET A 167 -30.05 1.93 14.09
C MET A 167 -30.13 3.13 13.16
N MET A 168 -31.28 3.33 12.49
CA MET A 168 -31.47 4.46 11.58
C MET A 168 -31.35 5.81 12.30
N LYS A 169 -31.94 5.93 13.49
CA LYS A 169 -31.89 7.16 14.27
C LYS A 169 -30.47 7.45 14.78
N SER A 170 -29.77 6.46 15.31
CA SER A 170 -28.38 6.58 15.75
C SER A 170 -27.45 6.94 14.60
N PHE A 171 -27.62 6.31 13.45
CA PHE A 171 -26.81 6.59 12.26
C PHE A 171 -27.04 8.02 11.76
N GLN A 172 -28.29 8.48 11.73
CA GLN A 172 -28.63 9.83 11.28
C GLN A 172 -28.22 10.91 12.27
N GLU A 173 -28.36 10.67 13.58
CA GLU A 173 -27.97 11.64 14.62
C GLU A 173 -26.46 11.75 14.82
N SER A 174 -25.74 10.63 14.66
CA SER A 174 -24.28 10.56 14.78
C SER A 174 -23.52 10.87 13.49
N GLY A 175 -24.20 11.22 12.40
CA GLY A 175 -23.56 11.48 11.11
C GLY A 175 -22.84 10.27 10.52
N GLY A 176 -23.31 9.06 10.83
CA GLY A 176 -22.76 7.80 10.35
C GLY A 176 -21.55 7.27 11.11
N THR A 177 -21.24 7.83 12.28
CA THR A 177 -20.06 7.45 13.09
C THR A 177 -20.37 6.48 14.22
N THR A 178 -21.64 6.42 14.66
CA THR A 178 -22.07 5.58 15.78
C THR A 178 -23.36 4.84 15.44
N LEU A 179 -23.35 3.52 15.60
CA LEU A 179 -24.53 2.67 15.43
C LEU A 179 -24.93 2.04 16.76
N SER A 180 -26.12 2.37 17.24
CA SER A 180 -26.73 1.75 18.42
C SER A 180 -27.94 0.90 18.02
N THR A 181 -28.06 -0.28 18.62
CA THR A 181 -29.16 -1.23 18.43
C THR A 181 -30.24 -1.10 19.52
N ASN A 182 -30.04 -0.26 20.53
CA ASN A 182 -30.93 -0.12 21.68
C ASN A 182 -31.88 1.08 21.54
N TRP A 183 -33.16 0.82 21.29
CA TRP A 183 -34.17 1.88 21.06
C TRP A 183 -34.44 2.72 22.31
N ASP A 184 -34.42 2.14 23.50
CA ASP A 184 -34.75 2.84 24.74
C ASP A 184 -33.72 3.91 25.11
N GLU A 185 -32.46 3.73 24.68
CA GLU A 185 -31.38 4.69 24.88
C GLU A 185 -31.44 5.81 23.83
N VAL A 186 -31.52 5.43 22.55
CA VAL A 186 -31.54 6.38 21.41
C VAL A 186 -32.83 7.21 21.39
N LYS A 187 -33.91 6.74 22.02
CA LYS A 187 -35.15 7.52 22.18
C LYS A 187 -35.02 8.63 23.22
N LYS A 188 -34.23 8.41 24.29
CA LYS A 188 -34.10 9.33 25.43
C LYS A 188 -32.99 10.36 25.25
N GLU A 189 -31.90 9.97 24.59
CA GLU A 189 -30.71 10.81 24.44
C GLU A 189 -30.20 10.80 23.01
N LYS A 190 -29.68 11.95 22.55
CA LYS A 190 -29.15 12.09 21.19
C LYS A 190 -27.79 11.43 21.10
N VAL A 191 -27.58 10.59 20.08
CA VAL A 191 -26.31 9.87 19.94
C VAL A 191 -25.20 10.84 19.52
N GLU A 192 -24.16 10.95 20.34
CA GLU A 192 -23.02 11.82 20.06
C GLU A 192 -22.20 11.32 18.85
N VAL A 193 -21.78 12.29 18.04
CA VAL A 193 -20.88 12.07 16.90
C VAL A 193 -19.48 11.80 17.46
N LYS A 194 -18.96 10.59 17.24
CA LYS A 194 -17.57 10.26 17.58
C LYS A 194 -16.77 10.16 16.28
N PRO A 195 -16.16 11.25 15.81
CA PRO A 195 -15.40 11.20 14.58
C PRO A 195 -14.19 10.26 14.75
N PRO A 196 -13.80 9.55 13.67
CA PRO A 196 -12.61 8.70 13.68
C PRO A 196 -11.35 9.52 13.98
N ALA A 197 -10.37 8.90 14.63
CA ALA A 197 -9.17 9.58 15.12
C ALA A 197 -8.49 10.40 14.01
N GLY A 198 -8.39 11.71 14.22
CA GLY A 198 -7.80 12.68 13.27
C GLY A 198 -8.80 13.50 12.45
N ALA A 199 -10.11 13.26 12.58
CA ALA A 199 -11.15 14.09 11.97
C ALA A 199 -11.88 14.93 13.04
N GLU A 200 -11.99 16.24 12.82
CA GLU A 200 -12.79 17.12 13.66
C GLU A 200 -14.15 17.38 13.00
N TRP A 201 -15.24 17.07 13.71
CA TRP A 201 -16.58 17.39 13.23
C TRP A 201 -16.80 18.90 13.26
N LYS A 202 -16.83 19.55 12.09
CA LYS A 202 -17.21 20.96 11.95
C LYS A 202 -18.67 21.07 11.53
N LYS A 203 -19.50 21.65 12.40
CA LYS A 203 -20.85 22.10 12.05
C LYS A 203 -20.73 23.44 11.33
N TRP A 204 -20.93 23.46 10.01
CA TRP A 204 -21.06 24.72 9.28
C TRP A 204 -22.48 25.25 9.50
N ASN A 205 -22.61 26.51 9.93
CA ASN A 205 -23.88 27.24 9.96
C ASN A 205 -24.06 27.99 8.63
#